data_AF-A0AAV6W2P7-F1
#
_entry.id   AF-A0AAV6W2P7-F1
#
_cell.length_a   1.000
_cell.length_b   1.000
_cell.length_c   1.000
_cell.angle_alpha   90.00
_cell.angle_beta   90.00
_cell.angle_gamma   90.00
#
_symmetry.space_group_name_H-M   'P 1'
#
loop_
_entity.id
_entity.type
_entity.pdbx_description
1 polymer ?
#
loop_
_entity_poly.entity_id
_entity_poly.type
_entity_poly.pdbx_seq_one_letter_code
_entity_poly.pdbx_strand_id
1 'polypeptide(L)'
;MSKLSVLVFGRKDQRTTYPCSNLDALSAYLGISNLELEEHIILSSVLHAKEPEKHVFHIVTDKLNFAAMRMWFVVNAPAGAAMQVQNVDDFTWLNSSYCPVLRQLESARMIDYYFKVHAHQASSLTAGSDNLKYRNPKYLLMLNHPRFYLPEVYPKLDKILFLDDDIVVQKDLTPLWSVNMQGMVNGAVETCKINFHRFNKYLNFSNSRISDNFDPNACGWAFGMNIFDLQEWISIVGKPNEERTLWKLGTLPPGLITFYNLTYPLDRSWHVFGLGYDPALNQAEMENAAVVHYNGNHKPWLDLAIAKYKSYWSSIVVVVVILEKFQNIKEIMRMNESCRSCVKPEKRTKSLPFLISIIFPNNVRVFRPHFNLFTFCIVTTKQMDAEIKENGREGNNLLCHARIK
;
A
#
# COMPACT_ATOMS: atom_id res chain seq x y z
N MET A 1 -6.54 -3.57 -26.27
CA MET A 1 -7.24 -3.05 -25.07
C MET A 1 -6.26 -2.18 -24.31
N SER A 2 -6.67 -0.99 -23.86
CA SER A 2 -5.85 -0.15 -22.98
C SER A 2 -5.63 -0.90 -21.65
N LYS A 3 -4.39 -0.87 -21.15
CA LYS A 3 -4.08 -1.39 -19.82
C LYS A 3 -4.32 -0.29 -18.78
N LEU A 4 -4.77 -0.68 -17.59
CA LEU A 4 -5.05 0.15 -16.43
C LEU A 4 -3.84 0.17 -15.51
N SER A 5 -3.24 1.33 -15.33
CA SER A 5 -1.98 1.47 -14.61
C SER A 5 -2.18 1.82 -13.13
N VAL A 6 -1.72 0.95 -12.24
CA VAL A 6 -1.74 1.14 -10.79
C VAL A 6 -0.32 1.39 -10.30
N LEU A 7 -0.09 2.46 -9.55
CA LEU A 7 1.20 2.80 -8.97
C LEU A 7 1.22 2.53 -7.47
N VAL A 8 2.25 1.80 -7.02
CA VAL A 8 2.58 1.54 -5.63
C VAL A 8 4.01 2.01 -5.37
N PHE A 9 4.21 2.82 -4.33
CA PHE A 9 5.56 3.20 -3.89
C PHE A 9 6.00 2.27 -2.76
N GLY A 10 7.14 1.62 -2.92
CA GLY A 10 7.77 0.93 -1.81
C GLY A 10 8.34 1.93 -0.83
N ARG A 11 7.94 1.87 0.45
CA ARG A 11 8.51 2.75 1.48
C ARG A 11 9.28 1.94 2.50
N LYS A 12 10.40 2.50 2.95
CA LYS A 12 11.11 2.05 4.15
C LYS A 12 10.33 2.45 5.41
N ASP A 13 9.74 1.50 6.14
CA ASP A 13 9.26 1.76 7.50
C ASP A 13 10.46 1.90 8.45
N GLN A 14 10.73 3.10 8.94
CA GLN A 14 11.86 3.38 9.83
C GLN A 14 11.57 3.13 11.32
N ARG A 15 10.43 2.50 11.67
CA ARG A 15 10.05 2.32 13.08
C ARG A 15 10.56 1.05 13.76
N THR A 16 11.26 0.14 13.08
CA THR A 16 11.87 -1.03 13.73
C THR A 16 13.32 -0.75 14.13
N THR A 17 13.56 0.15 15.08
CA THR A 17 14.81 0.17 15.84
C THR A 17 14.64 -0.74 17.07
N TYR A 18 14.95 -2.01 16.92
CA TYR A 18 15.21 -2.89 18.07
C TYR A 18 16.69 -2.75 18.47
N PRO A 19 17.04 -2.82 19.77
CA PRO A 19 18.42 -2.77 20.21
C PRO A 19 19.22 -3.91 19.58
N CYS A 20 20.32 -3.55 18.91
CA CYS A 20 21.19 -4.43 18.14
C CYS A 20 21.84 -5.52 19.00
N SER A 21 21.73 -6.77 18.55
CA SER A 21 22.68 -7.83 18.95
C SER A 21 23.07 -8.81 17.85
N ASN A 22 22.60 -8.68 16.59
CA ASN A 22 23.12 -9.46 15.46
C ASN A 22 22.94 -8.73 14.12
N LEU A 23 24.05 -8.34 13.50
CA LEU A 23 24.11 -7.56 12.25
C LEU A 23 23.68 -8.37 11.00
N ASP A 24 23.84 -9.69 11.01
CA ASP A 24 23.55 -10.53 9.83
C ASP A 24 22.05 -10.79 9.62
N ALA A 25 21.22 -10.68 10.66
CA ALA A 25 19.77 -10.83 10.57
C ALA A 25 19.04 -9.54 10.12
N LEU A 26 19.64 -8.37 10.38
CA LEU A 26 19.00 -7.07 10.15
C LEU A 26 18.93 -6.71 8.66
N SER A 27 19.92 -7.11 7.86
CA SER A 27 19.95 -6.82 6.41
C SER A 27 18.93 -7.65 5.62
N ALA A 28 18.56 -8.84 6.10
CA ALA A 28 17.53 -9.65 5.49
C ALA A 28 16.11 -9.15 5.88
N TYR A 29 15.93 -8.69 7.12
CA TYR A 29 14.61 -8.28 7.62
C TYR A 29 14.16 -6.89 7.13
N LEU A 30 15.10 -5.95 6.91
CA LEU A 30 14.80 -4.61 6.40
C LEU A 30 14.41 -4.56 4.90
N GLY A 31 14.67 -5.62 4.14
CA GLY A 31 14.26 -5.75 2.73
C GLY A 31 12.94 -6.52 2.54
N ILE A 32 12.56 -7.35 3.51
CA ILE A 32 11.34 -8.18 3.47
C ILE A 32 10.10 -7.35 3.86
N SER A 33 10.23 -6.38 4.78
CA SER A 33 9.07 -5.63 5.28
C SER A 33 8.37 -4.78 4.22
N ASN A 34 9.07 -4.28 3.20
CA ASN A 34 8.44 -3.49 2.15
C ASN A 34 7.73 -4.45 1.18
N LEU A 35 8.45 -5.47 0.71
CA LEU A 35 7.95 -6.44 -0.26
C LEU A 35 6.59 -7.03 0.12
N GLU A 36 6.44 -7.41 1.38
CA GLU A 36 5.19 -7.94 1.93
C GLU A 36 4.03 -6.93 1.85
N LEU A 37 4.29 -5.64 2.04
CA LEU A 37 3.28 -4.57 1.93
C LEU A 37 2.86 -4.36 0.48
N GLU A 38 3.80 -4.28 -0.46
CA GLU A 38 3.45 -4.11 -1.87
C GLU A 38 2.71 -5.34 -2.40
N GLU A 39 3.19 -6.54 -2.08
CA GLU A 39 2.51 -7.79 -2.44
C GLU A 39 1.09 -7.82 -1.89
N HIS A 40 0.88 -7.41 -0.64
CA HIS A 40 -0.43 -7.34 -0.02
C HIS A 40 -1.40 -6.46 -0.81
N ILE A 41 -0.95 -5.28 -1.25
CA ILE A 41 -1.77 -4.34 -2.00
C ILE A 41 -2.09 -4.90 -3.38
N ILE A 42 -1.10 -5.42 -4.08
CA ILE A 42 -1.27 -5.98 -5.41
C ILE A 42 -2.22 -7.19 -5.32
N LEU A 43 -2.02 -8.08 -4.36
CA LEU A 43 -2.87 -9.25 -4.16
C LEU A 43 -4.30 -8.84 -3.80
N SER A 44 -4.49 -7.93 -2.84
CA SER A 44 -5.83 -7.44 -2.50
C SER A 44 -6.53 -6.79 -3.70
N SER A 45 -5.78 -6.09 -4.56
CA SER A 45 -6.32 -5.50 -5.80
C SER A 45 -6.71 -6.57 -6.82
N VAL A 46 -5.83 -7.54 -7.08
CA VAL A 46 -6.04 -8.59 -8.09
C VAL A 46 -7.16 -9.55 -7.68
N LEU A 47 -7.27 -9.90 -6.39
CA LEU A 47 -8.33 -10.77 -5.87
C LEU A 47 -9.73 -10.19 -6.09
N HIS A 48 -9.86 -8.87 -6.07
CA HIS A 48 -11.14 -8.18 -6.24
C HIS A 48 -11.37 -7.66 -7.67
N ALA A 49 -10.35 -7.70 -8.54
CA ALA A 49 -10.46 -7.26 -9.93
C ALA A 49 -11.29 -8.26 -10.75
N LYS A 50 -12.24 -7.76 -11.55
CA LYS A 50 -13.01 -8.59 -12.49
C LYS A 50 -12.19 -9.03 -13.69
N GLU A 51 -11.29 -8.15 -14.14
CA GLU A 51 -10.44 -8.31 -15.33
C GLU A 51 -8.98 -7.97 -14.95
N PRO A 52 -8.31 -8.82 -14.15
CA PRO A 52 -6.95 -8.58 -13.67
C PRO A 52 -5.94 -8.41 -14.83
N GLU A 53 -6.20 -9.00 -15.99
CA GLU A 53 -5.38 -8.89 -17.20
C GLU A 53 -5.35 -7.51 -17.85
N LYS A 54 -6.29 -6.64 -17.48
CA LYS A 54 -6.24 -5.23 -17.86
C LYS A 54 -5.26 -4.45 -16.98
N HIS A 55 -4.88 -4.95 -15.81
CA HIS A 55 -4.11 -4.18 -14.84
C HIS A 55 -2.59 -4.32 -15.04
N VAL A 56 -1.88 -3.20 -14.91
CA VAL A 56 -0.42 -3.12 -14.82
C VAL A 56 -0.08 -2.47 -13.50
N PHE A 57 0.61 -3.20 -12.62
CA PHE A 57 1.11 -2.67 -11.37
C PHE A 57 2.54 -2.18 -11.55
N HIS A 58 2.72 -0.88 -11.39
CA HIS A 58 3.99 -0.19 -11.38
C HIS A 58 4.46 -0.05 -9.94
N ILE A 59 5.61 -0.62 -9.62
CA ILE A 59 6.24 -0.56 -8.31
C ILE A 59 7.51 0.28 -8.45
N VAL A 60 7.56 1.41 -7.75
CA VAL A 60 8.77 2.23 -7.67
C VAL A 60 9.40 2.03 -6.31
N THR A 61 10.67 1.63 -6.30
CA THR A 61 11.40 1.26 -5.09
C THR A 61 12.83 1.80 -5.11
N ASP A 62 13.53 1.73 -3.99
CA ASP A 62 14.93 2.11 -3.90
C ASP A 62 15.85 1.02 -4.47
N LYS A 63 17.10 1.40 -4.72
CA LYS A 63 18.15 0.51 -5.22
C LYS A 63 18.40 -0.72 -4.33
N LEU A 64 18.18 -0.62 -3.03
CA LEU A 64 18.42 -1.72 -2.09
C LEU A 64 17.36 -2.82 -2.28
N ASN A 65 16.11 -2.43 -2.49
CA ASN A 65 14.99 -3.35 -2.61
C ASN A 65 14.71 -3.78 -4.06
N PHE A 66 15.17 -3.01 -5.04
CA PHE A 66 14.88 -3.21 -6.46
C PHE A 66 15.13 -4.64 -6.96
N ALA A 67 16.31 -5.21 -6.66
CA ALA A 67 16.66 -6.55 -7.12
C ALA A 67 15.74 -7.62 -6.50
N ALA A 68 15.48 -7.53 -5.20
CA ALA A 68 14.61 -8.47 -4.48
C ALA A 68 13.17 -8.39 -4.99
N MET A 69 12.59 -7.18 -5.07
CA MET A 69 11.23 -6.96 -5.55
C MET A 69 11.05 -7.43 -7.00
N ARG A 70 12.00 -7.06 -7.87
CA ARG A 70 11.94 -7.47 -9.29
C ARG A 70 11.96 -8.99 -9.42
N MET A 71 12.83 -9.69 -8.68
CA MET A 71 12.90 -11.15 -8.73
C MET A 71 11.67 -11.81 -8.11
N TRP A 72 11.18 -11.27 -6.98
CA TRP A 72 9.96 -11.76 -6.34
C TRP A 72 8.77 -11.74 -7.28
N PHE A 73 8.48 -10.60 -7.91
CA PHE A 73 7.35 -10.48 -8.83
C PHE A 73 7.55 -11.19 -10.17
N VAL A 74 8.77 -11.62 -10.51
CA VAL A 74 8.97 -12.52 -11.66
C VAL A 74 8.48 -13.94 -11.34
N VAL A 75 8.63 -14.39 -10.09
CA VAL A 75 8.24 -15.73 -9.65
C VAL A 75 6.82 -15.77 -9.10
N ASN A 76 6.40 -14.71 -8.42
CA ASN A 76 5.19 -14.61 -7.61
C ASN A 76 4.19 -13.57 -8.13
N ALA A 77 4.29 -13.14 -9.39
CA ALA A 77 3.28 -12.28 -9.99
C ALA A 77 1.88 -12.89 -9.84
N PRO A 78 0.90 -12.15 -9.31
CA PRO A 78 -0.49 -12.59 -9.29
C PRO A 78 -0.99 -12.90 -10.69
N ALA A 79 -1.73 -14.01 -10.83
CA ALA A 79 -2.20 -14.45 -12.13
C ALA A 79 -3.10 -13.39 -12.80
N GLY A 80 -2.85 -13.12 -14.08
CA GLY A 80 -3.62 -12.18 -14.88
C GLY A 80 -2.96 -10.81 -14.97
N ALA A 81 -2.48 -10.24 -13.87
CA ALA A 81 -1.93 -8.88 -13.89
C ALA A 81 -0.48 -8.79 -14.39
N ALA A 82 -0.13 -7.66 -15.01
CA ALA A 82 1.25 -7.37 -15.40
C ALA A 82 1.98 -6.59 -14.29
N MET A 83 3.25 -6.92 -14.08
CA MET A 83 4.10 -6.29 -13.07
C MET A 83 5.24 -5.50 -13.73
N GLN A 84 5.48 -4.28 -13.26
CA GLN A 84 6.64 -3.49 -13.63
C GLN A 84 7.30 -2.95 -12.36
N VAL A 85 8.55 -3.33 -12.11
CA VAL A 85 9.35 -2.80 -10.99
C VAL A 85 10.39 -1.84 -11.54
N GLN A 86 10.50 -0.65 -10.97
CA GLN A 86 11.44 0.41 -11.34
C GLN A 86 12.25 0.86 -10.13
N ASN A 87 13.53 1.15 -10.35
CA ASN A 87 14.38 1.78 -9.37
C ASN A 87 14.24 3.31 -9.48
N VAL A 88 13.97 3.98 -8.36
CA VAL A 88 13.88 5.44 -8.32
C VAL A 88 15.19 6.12 -8.75
N ASP A 89 16.34 5.48 -8.50
CA ASP A 89 17.66 6.03 -8.85
C ASP A 89 17.88 6.07 -10.38
N ASP A 90 17.09 5.33 -11.15
CA ASP A 90 17.14 5.36 -12.62
C ASP A 90 16.42 6.61 -13.18
N PHE A 91 15.69 7.37 -12.36
CA PHE A 91 15.05 8.61 -12.76
C PHE A 91 16.08 9.75 -12.79
N THR A 92 16.82 9.87 -13.89
CA THR A 92 17.91 10.86 -14.03
C THR A 92 17.45 12.33 -13.88
N TRP A 93 16.16 12.60 -14.12
CA TRP A 93 15.56 13.92 -13.92
C TRP A 93 15.25 14.22 -12.45
N LEU A 94 15.16 13.21 -11.59
CA LEU A 94 14.82 13.36 -10.18
C LEU A 94 16.06 13.78 -9.37
N ASN A 95 16.40 15.06 -9.48
CA ASN A 95 17.53 15.68 -8.78
C ASN A 95 17.12 17.02 -8.16
N SER A 96 17.98 17.62 -7.32
CA SER A 96 17.71 18.90 -6.65
C SER A 96 17.63 20.11 -7.58
N SER A 97 18.11 20.01 -8.82
CA SER A 97 17.90 21.07 -9.80
C SER A 97 16.45 21.09 -10.29
N TYR A 98 15.84 19.92 -10.48
CA TYR A 98 14.47 19.78 -11.00
C TYR A 98 13.40 19.72 -9.90
N CYS A 99 13.69 19.08 -8.75
CA CYS A 99 12.73 18.88 -7.67
C CYS A 99 13.02 19.82 -6.49
N PRO A 100 12.18 20.84 -6.24
CA PRO A 100 12.39 21.78 -5.12
C PRO A 100 12.40 21.11 -3.75
N VAL A 101 11.66 20.01 -3.60
CA VAL A 101 11.65 19.26 -2.33
C VAL A 101 12.97 18.53 -2.11
N LEU A 102 13.58 17.95 -3.15
CA LEU A 102 14.92 17.35 -3.04
C LEU A 102 15.97 18.40 -2.68
N ARG A 103 15.91 19.57 -3.33
CA ARG A 103 16.79 20.71 -2.97
C ARG A 103 16.65 21.10 -1.51
N GLN A 104 15.43 21.10 -0.99
CA GLN A 104 15.19 21.35 0.43
C GLN A 104 15.78 20.24 1.31
N LEU A 105 15.53 18.98 1.00
CA LEU A 105 16.03 17.82 1.75
C LEU A 105 17.56 17.78 1.82
N GLU A 106 18.25 18.17 0.75
CA GLU A 106 19.71 18.24 0.66
C GLU A 106 20.31 19.46 1.38
N SER A 107 19.49 20.43 1.79
CA SER A 107 20.00 21.65 2.44
C SER A 107 20.66 21.35 3.79
N ALA A 108 21.80 21.99 4.04
CA ALA A 108 22.53 21.84 5.31
C ALA A 108 21.64 22.12 6.54
N ARG A 109 20.67 23.01 6.41
CA ARG A 109 19.67 23.34 7.45
C ARG A 109 18.71 22.17 7.73
N MET A 110 18.29 21.41 6.72
CA MET A 110 17.46 20.22 6.89
C MET A 110 18.26 19.08 7.51
N ILE A 111 19.48 18.87 7.05
CA ILE A 111 20.40 17.90 7.65
C ILE A 111 20.62 18.24 9.13
N ASP A 112 20.87 19.50 9.46
CA ASP A 112 21.05 19.97 10.83
C ASP A 112 19.81 19.72 11.71
N TYR A 113 18.64 20.12 11.24
CA TYR A 113 17.37 19.97 11.97
C TYR A 113 17.01 18.53 12.31
N TYR A 114 17.29 17.58 11.41
CA TYR A 114 16.98 16.17 11.61
C TYR A 114 18.11 15.40 12.30
N PHE A 115 19.38 15.72 12.04
CA PHE A 115 20.51 14.88 12.46
C PHE A 115 21.38 15.48 13.59
N LYS A 116 21.44 16.80 13.81
CA LYS A 116 22.39 17.36 14.81
C LYS A 116 21.92 17.35 16.26
N VAL A 117 20.66 17.01 16.55
CA VAL A 117 20.19 16.99 17.95
C VAL A 117 20.82 15.84 18.76
N HIS A 118 21.35 14.81 18.09
CA HIS A 118 22.11 13.75 18.75
C HIS A 118 23.50 14.19 19.25
N ALA A 119 24.03 15.34 18.82
CA ALA A 119 25.35 15.81 19.26
C ALA A 119 25.31 16.69 20.53
N HIS A 120 24.17 17.30 20.88
CA HIS A 120 24.11 18.32 21.93
C HIS A 120 23.03 18.14 23.01
N GLN A 121 22.20 17.09 22.99
CA GLN A 121 21.21 16.84 24.05
C GLN A 121 21.68 15.86 25.15
N ALA A 122 22.81 16.19 25.77
CA ALA A 122 23.06 15.85 27.17
C ALA A 122 22.67 17.03 28.11
N SER A 123 22.23 18.17 27.59
CA SER A 123 21.83 19.31 28.42
C SER A 123 20.82 20.23 27.72
N SER A 124 19.86 20.73 28.48
CA SER A 124 18.83 21.73 28.11
C SER A 124 17.53 21.21 27.47
N LEU A 125 16.66 20.68 28.34
CA LEU A 125 15.24 20.40 28.13
C LEU A 125 14.38 21.66 28.42
N THR A 126 14.50 22.76 27.67
CA THR A 126 13.64 23.95 27.93
C THR A 126 13.18 24.76 26.71
N ALA A 127 13.27 24.25 25.48
CA ALA A 127 12.72 24.96 24.31
C ALA A 127 11.84 24.05 23.42
N GLY A 128 10.51 24.20 23.55
CA GLY A 128 9.51 23.87 22.52
C GLY A 128 9.25 22.38 22.26
N SER A 129 8.43 21.75 23.11
CA SER A 129 7.92 20.38 22.98
C SER A 129 7.05 20.11 21.74
N ASP A 130 6.55 21.15 21.06
CA ASP A 130 5.58 20.98 19.95
C ASP A 130 6.20 20.52 18.62
N ASN A 131 7.53 20.54 18.51
CA ASN A 131 8.24 20.18 17.26
C ASN A 131 8.85 18.76 17.26
N LEU A 132 8.81 18.03 18.37
CA LEU A 132 9.40 16.69 18.45
C LEU A 132 8.65 15.66 17.59
N LYS A 133 7.32 15.79 17.48
CA LYS A 133 6.43 14.90 16.69
C LYS A 133 6.76 14.91 15.19
N TYR A 134 7.42 15.96 14.71
CA TYR A 134 7.69 16.19 13.29
C TYR A 134 9.12 15.85 12.86
N ARG A 135 9.98 15.42 13.79
CA ARG A 135 11.32 14.87 13.48
C ARG A 135 11.29 13.39 13.06
N ASN A 136 10.19 12.93 12.45
CA ASN A 136 10.11 11.57 11.95
C ASN A 136 10.80 11.49 10.57
N PRO A 137 11.88 10.71 10.40
CA PRO A 137 12.62 10.66 9.16
C PRO A 137 11.85 9.94 8.03
N LYS A 138 10.67 9.35 8.30
CA LYS A 138 9.70 8.91 7.26
C LYS A 138 9.28 10.02 6.29
N TYR A 139 9.30 11.28 6.74
CA TYR A 139 8.93 12.43 5.93
C TYR A 139 10.08 12.95 5.04
N LEU A 140 11.28 12.35 5.16
CA LEU A 140 12.45 12.62 4.32
C LEU A 140 12.62 11.59 3.21
N LEU A 141 11.73 10.60 3.13
CA LEU A 141 11.88 9.51 2.16
C LEU A 141 11.66 10.04 0.75
N MET A 142 12.74 10.09 -0.03
CA MET A 142 12.76 10.46 -1.45
C MET A 142 11.67 9.74 -2.25
N LEU A 143 11.39 8.47 -1.94
CA LEU A 143 10.37 7.63 -2.59
C LEU A 143 8.95 8.20 -2.51
N ASN A 144 8.68 9.15 -1.61
CA ASN A 144 7.37 9.78 -1.51
C ASN A 144 7.18 10.97 -2.47
N HIS A 145 8.21 11.45 -3.15
CA HIS A 145 8.15 12.65 -4.00
C HIS A 145 7.89 12.41 -5.49
N PRO A 146 8.26 11.26 -6.12
CA PRO A 146 7.93 11.00 -7.51
C PRO A 146 6.43 11.06 -7.83
N ARG A 147 5.57 10.88 -6.82
CA ARG A 147 4.10 11.04 -6.94
C ARG A 147 3.64 12.42 -7.41
N PHE A 148 4.48 13.44 -7.35
CA PHE A 148 4.18 14.78 -7.86
C PHE A 148 4.70 15.04 -9.27
N TYR A 149 5.34 14.04 -9.87
CA TYR A 149 5.98 14.08 -11.19
C TYR A 149 5.56 12.85 -12.02
N LEU A 150 4.29 12.42 -11.86
CA LEU A 150 3.77 11.24 -12.55
C LEU A 150 3.82 11.37 -14.08
N PRO A 151 3.61 12.57 -14.69
CA PRO A 151 3.81 12.73 -16.12
C PRO A 151 5.26 12.46 -16.56
N GLU A 152 6.26 12.80 -15.75
CA GLU A 152 7.67 12.50 -16.03
C GLU A 152 8.02 11.03 -15.83
N VAL A 153 7.41 10.37 -14.84
CA VAL A 153 7.60 8.92 -14.60
C VAL A 153 6.90 8.10 -15.71
N TYR A 154 5.70 8.49 -16.12
CA TYR A 154 4.84 7.75 -17.05
C TYR A 154 4.25 8.62 -18.16
N PRO A 155 5.08 9.17 -19.07
CA PRO A 155 4.64 10.13 -20.10
C PRO A 155 3.71 9.55 -21.18
N LYS A 156 3.49 8.24 -21.18
CA LYS A 156 2.66 7.53 -22.18
C LYS A 156 1.32 7.05 -21.62
N LEU A 157 1.02 7.36 -20.37
CA LEU A 157 -0.22 6.97 -19.71
C LEU A 157 -1.18 8.16 -19.68
N ASP A 158 -2.47 7.91 -19.89
CA ASP A 158 -3.49 8.95 -19.79
C ASP A 158 -4.00 9.09 -18.36
N LYS A 159 -4.16 7.97 -17.65
CA LYS A 159 -4.58 7.94 -16.25
C LYS A 159 -3.81 6.90 -15.45
N ILE A 160 -3.59 7.19 -14.18
CA ILE A 160 -2.90 6.28 -13.25
C ILE A 160 -3.56 6.31 -11.87
N LEU A 161 -3.81 5.14 -11.30
CA LEU A 161 -4.33 5.00 -9.94
C LEU A 161 -3.15 4.86 -8.97
N PHE A 162 -3.02 5.78 -8.04
CA PHE A 162 -2.03 5.73 -6.98
C PHE A 162 -2.61 5.07 -5.72
N LEU A 163 -1.87 4.14 -5.11
CA LEU A 163 -2.18 3.48 -3.85
C LEU A 163 -0.99 3.57 -2.88
N ASP A 164 -1.24 3.99 -1.64
CA ASP A 164 -0.24 3.94 -0.56
C ASP A 164 -0.03 2.50 -0.04
N ASP A 165 1.07 2.28 0.67
CA ASP A 165 1.58 0.99 1.20
C ASP A 165 0.76 0.41 2.39
N ASP A 166 -0.21 1.17 2.90
CA ASP A 166 -0.96 0.92 4.13
C ASP A 166 -2.47 0.86 3.87
N ILE A 167 -2.85 0.33 2.70
CA ILE A 167 -4.24 0.17 2.28
C ILE A 167 -4.61 -1.30 2.07
N VAL A 168 -5.91 -1.57 2.05
CA VAL A 168 -6.49 -2.85 1.60
C VAL A 168 -7.59 -2.56 0.58
N VAL A 169 -7.49 -3.18 -0.59
CA VAL A 169 -8.53 -3.14 -1.62
C VAL A 169 -9.57 -4.23 -1.34
N GLN A 170 -10.84 -3.86 -1.33
CA GLN A 170 -11.99 -4.74 -1.05
C GLN A 170 -12.95 -4.87 -2.24
N LYS A 171 -12.81 -4.04 -3.28
CA LYS A 171 -13.70 -4.02 -4.47
C LYS A 171 -12.92 -3.74 -5.75
N ASP A 172 -13.52 -4.10 -6.87
CA ASP A 172 -12.99 -3.81 -8.21
C ASP A 172 -12.79 -2.30 -8.42
N LEU A 173 -11.55 -1.88 -8.67
CA LEU A 173 -11.16 -0.48 -8.87
C LEU A 173 -11.22 -0.05 -10.34
N THR A 174 -11.43 -0.99 -11.27
CA THR A 174 -11.57 -0.73 -12.71
C THR A 174 -12.49 0.44 -13.06
N PRO A 175 -13.66 0.64 -12.40
CA PRO A 175 -14.57 1.71 -12.77
C PRO A 175 -14.00 3.13 -12.57
N LEU A 176 -12.91 3.32 -11.82
CA LEU A 176 -12.27 4.63 -11.63
C LEU A 176 -11.76 5.24 -12.94
N TRP A 177 -11.30 4.43 -13.90
CA TRP A 177 -10.81 4.95 -15.18
C TRP A 177 -11.92 5.58 -16.03
N SER A 178 -13.15 5.13 -15.84
CA SER A 178 -14.34 5.63 -16.53
C SER A 178 -14.94 6.88 -15.87
N VAL A 179 -14.43 7.31 -14.71
CA VAL A 179 -14.90 8.53 -14.06
C VAL A 179 -14.50 9.74 -14.91
N ASN A 180 -15.50 10.55 -15.27
CA ASN A 180 -15.27 11.85 -15.88
C ASN A 180 -14.82 12.83 -14.80
N MET A 181 -13.53 13.18 -14.82
CA MET A 181 -12.91 14.09 -13.86
C MET A 181 -13.10 15.57 -14.20
N GLN A 182 -13.90 15.89 -15.23
CA GLN A 182 -14.28 17.27 -15.60
C GLN A 182 -13.08 18.19 -15.85
N GLY A 183 -12.02 17.68 -16.47
CA GLY A 183 -10.78 18.42 -16.73
C GLY A 183 -9.91 18.66 -15.48
N MET A 184 -10.23 18.01 -14.35
CA MET A 184 -9.42 18.06 -13.14
C MET A 184 -8.33 16.98 -13.17
N VAL A 185 -7.22 17.24 -12.48
CA VAL A 185 -6.01 16.41 -12.51
C VAL A 185 -6.08 15.25 -11.50
N ASN A 186 -6.63 15.49 -10.31
CA ASN A 186 -6.65 14.52 -9.21
C ASN A 186 -8.08 14.13 -8.85
N GLY A 187 -8.38 12.85 -8.69
CA GLY A 187 -9.64 12.37 -8.15
C GLY A 187 -9.40 11.82 -6.74
N ALA A 188 -10.05 12.41 -5.74
CA ALA A 188 -9.84 12.08 -4.33
C ALA A 188 -11.09 12.27 -3.48
N VAL A 189 -11.15 11.61 -2.31
CA VAL A 189 -12.24 11.78 -1.35
C VAL A 189 -11.99 12.99 -0.45
N GLU A 190 -13.03 13.80 -0.19
CA GLU A 190 -12.96 14.94 0.73
C GLU A 190 -12.84 14.53 2.21
N THR A 191 -12.04 15.28 2.97
CA THR A 191 -11.77 14.99 4.38
C THR A 191 -12.61 15.79 5.37
N CYS A 192 -13.30 16.85 4.94
CA CYS A 192 -13.86 17.86 5.85
C CYS A 192 -15.09 17.43 6.64
N LYS A 193 -15.71 16.30 6.28
CA LYS A 193 -16.78 15.72 7.09
C LYS A 193 -16.24 14.98 8.33
N ILE A 194 -14.93 14.66 8.36
CA ILE A 194 -14.24 14.05 9.51
C ILE A 194 -13.38 15.16 10.17
N ASN A 195 -13.47 15.32 11.50
CA ASN A 195 -12.66 16.21 12.35
C ASN A 195 -11.81 17.30 11.63
N PHE A 196 -12.51 18.27 11.02
CA PHE A 196 -12.04 19.56 10.50
C PHE A 196 -10.61 19.55 9.92
N HIS A 197 -10.42 18.84 8.81
CA HIS A 197 -9.19 18.84 8.02
C HIS A 197 -9.25 19.89 6.89
N ARG A 198 -9.41 21.17 7.25
CA ARG A 198 -9.35 22.30 6.30
C ARG A 198 -7.92 22.78 6.08
N PHE A 199 -7.72 23.60 5.05
CA PHE A 199 -6.40 24.10 4.66
C PHE A 199 -5.66 24.83 5.80
N ASN A 200 -6.38 25.59 6.64
CA ASN A 200 -5.79 26.30 7.80
C ASN A 200 -5.09 25.38 8.82
N LYS A 201 -5.40 24.09 8.85
CA LYS A 201 -4.73 23.11 9.73
C LYS A 201 -3.34 22.73 9.21
N TYR A 202 -3.13 22.85 7.90
CA TYR A 202 -1.96 22.37 7.16
C TYR A 202 -1.03 23.49 6.71
N LEU A 203 -1.59 24.62 6.29
CA LEU A 203 -0.87 25.75 5.70
C LEU A 203 -0.78 26.91 6.68
N ASN A 204 0.28 27.71 6.57
CA ASN A 204 0.50 28.89 7.39
C ASN A 204 -0.12 30.14 6.73
N PHE A 205 -1.36 30.46 7.10
CA PHE A 205 -2.08 31.62 6.56
C PHE A 205 -1.58 32.98 7.08
N SER A 206 -0.63 33.01 8.01
CA SER A 206 0.08 34.26 8.37
C SER A 206 1.10 34.68 7.31
N ASN A 207 1.36 33.83 6.30
CA ASN A 207 2.26 34.13 5.19
C ASN A 207 1.47 34.53 3.93
N SER A 208 1.80 35.69 3.34
CA SER A 208 1.11 36.22 2.15
C SER A 208 1.13 35.26 0.95
N ARG A 209 2.21 34.49 0.77
CA ARG A 209 2.30 33.48 -0.30
C ARG A 209 1.23 32.38 -0.19
N ILE A 210 0.69 32.18 1.02
CA ILE A 210 -0.44 31.27 1.26
C ILE A 210 -1.76 32.02 1.25
N SER A 211 -1.91 33.08 2.05
CA SER A 211 -3.20 33.79 2.18
C SER A 211 -3.70 34.39 0.88
N ASP A 212 -2.79 34.82 0.00
CA ASP A 212 -3.17 35.47 -1.25
C ASP A 212 -3.57 34.47 -2.34
N ASN A 213 -3.30 33.17 -2.14
CA ASN A 213 -3.45 32.12 -3.15
C ASN A 213 -4.42 31.00 -2.77
N PHE A 214 -4.73 30.82 -1.49
CA PHE A 214 -5.54 29.72 -0.98
C PHE A 214 -6.62 30.22 -0.02
N ASP A 215 -7.75 29.52 0.05
CA ASP A 215 -8.78 29.78 1.06
C ASP A 215 -8.47 28.97 2.34
N PRO A 216 -8.36 29.59 3.53
CA PRO A 216 -8.19 28.88 4.79
C PRO A 216 -9.31 27.89 5.10
N ASN A 217 -10.51 28.14 4.56
CA ASN A 217 -11.68 27.30 4.72
C ASN A 217 -11.79 26.24 3.62
N ALA A 218 -10.92 26.21 2.61
CA ALA A 218 -10.97 25.19 1.58
C ALA A 218 -10.87 23.78 2.19
N CYS A 219 -11.59 22.84 1.57
CA CYS A 219 -11.62 21.49 2.06
C CYS A 219 -10.33 20.73 1.72
N GLY A 220 -9.79 19.98 2.69
CA GLY A 220 -8.69 19.06 2.44
C GLY A 220 -9.15 17.77 1.75
N TRP A 221 -8.23 17.15 1.03
CA TRP A 221 -8.43 15.92 0.27
C TRP A 221 -7.65 14.75 0.88
N ALA A 222 -8.21 13.56 0.79
CA ALA A 222 -7.52 12.35 1.18
C ALA A 222 -6.41 12.06 0.15
N PHE A 223 -5.26 11.65 0.67
CA PHE A 223 -4.14 11.22 -0.14
C PHE A 223 -3.81 9.77 0.23
N GLY A 224 -3.41 8.97 -0.74
CA GLY A 224 -3.09 7.54 -0.58
C GLY A 224 -4.01 6.58 -1.33
N MET A 225 -5.06 7.11 -1.93
CA MET A 225 -5.82 6.48 -3.01
C MET A 225 -6.31 7.62 -3.90
N ASN A 226 -5.67 7.77 -5.06
CA ASN A 226 -5.87 8.91 -5.93
C ASN A 226 -5.85 8.44 -7.38
N ILE A 227 -6.87 8.78 -8.17
CA ILE A 227 -6.81 8.62 -9.62
C ILE A 227 -6.29 9.92 -10.23
N PHE A 228 -5.25 9.85 -11.05
CA PHE A 228 -4.67 11.02 -11.68
C PHE A 228 -4.91 10.97 -13.18
N ASP A 229 -5.39 12.08 -13.73
CA ASP A 229 -5.42 12.35 -15.16
C ASP A 229 -4.12 13.03 -15.57
N LEU A 230 -3.27 12.29 -16.28
CA LEU A 230 -1.94 12.73 -16.66
C LEU A 230 -1.97 13.62 -17.91
N GLN A 231 -3.04 13.57 -18.70
CA GLN A 231 -3.21 14.47 -19.84
C GLN A 231 -3.55 15.89 -19.39
N GLU A 232 -4.35 16.03 -18.32
CA GLU A 232 -4.67 17.33 -17.72
C GLU A 232 -3.53 17.85 -16.81
N TRP A 233 -2.54 17.03 -16.50
CA TRP A 233 -1.42 17.38 -15.62
C TRP A 233 -0.34 18.21 -16.34
N ILE A 234 -0.68 19.44 -16.71
CA ILE A 234 0.25 20.38 -17.33
C ILE A 234 1.16 20.99 -16.26
N SER A 235 2.41 20.49 -16.21
CA SER A 235 3.56 20.98 -15.41
C SER A 235 3.22 21.79 -14.15
N ILE A 236 2.52 21.17 -13.20
CA ILE A 236 2.31 21.74 -11.88
C ILE A 236 3.60 21.51 -11.06
N VAL A 237 4.66 22.24 -11.40
CA VAL A 237 5.94 22.16 -10.69
C VAL A 237 5.71 22.67 -9.27
N GLY A 238 6.00 21.80 -8.28
CA GLY A 238 5.71 22.05 -6.87
C GLY A 238 6.27 23.40 -6.40
N LYS A 239 5.39 24.26 -5.87
CA LYS A 239 5.82 25.55 -5.31
C LYS A 239 6.87 25.31 -4.22
N PRO A 240 8.02 26.00 -4.22
CA PRO A 240 9.05 25.80 -3.20
C PRO A 240 8.58 26.28 -1.82
N ASN A 241 8.76 25.44 -0.78
CA ASN A 241 8.64 25.83 0.65
C ASN A 241 10.02 25.97 1.27
N GLU A 242 10.92 26.71 0.61
CA GLU A 242 12.35 26.81 0.94
C GLU A 242 12.63 27.07 2.43
N GLU A 243 11.80 27.88 3.09
CA GLU A 243 12.01 28.28 4.50
C GLU A 243 11.24 27.44 5.54
N ARG A 244 10.45 26.45 5.11
CA ARG A 244 9.49 25.69 5.97
C ARG A 244 8.42 26.56 6.62
N THR A 245 8.23 27.79 6.13
CA THR A 245 7.28 28.75 6.69
C THR A 245 5.88 28.60 6.08
N LEU A 246 5.72 27.86 4.97
CA LEU A 246 4.46 27.81 4.23
C LEU A 246 3.51 26.69 4.72
N TRP A 247 4.03 25.54 5.17
CA TRP A 247 3.21 24.41 5.63
C TRP A 247 3.95 23.43 6.55
N LYS A 248 3.18 22.59 7.25
CA LYS A 248 3.66 21.52 8.14
C LYS A 248 4.23 20.32 7.35
N LEU A 249 5.16 19.57 7.92
CA LEU A 249 5.85 18.46 7.25
C LEU A 249 4.91 17.33 6.77
N GLY A 250 5.31 16.66 5.68
CA GLY A 250 4.59 15.54 5.05
C GLY A 250 4.25 15.80 3.58
N THR A 251 3.73 14.79 2.90
CA THR A 251 3.29 14.88 1.49
C THR A 251 1.88 15.44 1.30
N LEU A 252 1.05 15.39 2.34
CA LEU A 252 -0.32 15.88 2.24
C LEU A 252 -0.38 17.40 1.96
N PRO A 253 0.29 18.29 2.72
CA PRO A 253 0.24 19.72 2.43
C PRO A 253 0.74 20.13 1.03
N PRO A 254 1.88 19.62 0.50
CA PRO A 254 2.27 19.92 -0.87
C PRO A 254 1.24 19.37 -1.87
N GLY A 255 0.65 18.19 -1.65
CA GLY A 255 -0.44 17.69 -2.50
C GLY A 255 -1.67 18.60 -2.52
N LEU A 256 -2.08 19.12 -1.36
CA LEU A 256 -3.21 20.07 -1.27
C LEU A 256 -2.95 21.37 -2.04
N ILE A 257 -1.71 21.86 -2.02
CA ILE A 257 -1.31 23.04 -2.78
C ILE A 257 -1.23 22.74 -4.27
N THR A 258 -0.58 21.65 -4.66
CA THR A 258 -0.42 21.23 -6.06
C THR A 258 -1.76 21.07 -6.75
N PHE A 259 -2.75 20.47 -6.09
CA PHE A 259 -4.06 20.18 -6.69
C PHE A 259 -5.19 21.10 -6.22
N TYR A 260 -4.85 22.29 -5.70
CA TYR A 260 -5.87 23.27 -5.32
C TYR A 260 -6.70 23.70 -6.53
N ASN A 261 -8.03 23.59 -6.44
CA ASN A 261 -8.98 23.75 -7.55
C ASN A 261 -8.78 22.81 -8.75
N LEU A 262 -7.99 21.74 -8.59
CA LEU A 262 -7.70 20.73 -9.62
C LEU A 262 -8.02 19.32 -9.12
N THR A 263 -8.88 19.20 -8.11
CA THR A 263 -9.28 17.92 -7.51
C THR A 263 -10.78 17.66 -7.67
N TYR A 264 -11.11 16.55 -8.33
CA TYR A 264 -12.46 16.03 -8.50
C TYR A 264 -12.89 15.23 -7.26
N PRO A 265 -14.08 15.52 -6.67
CA PRO A 265 -14.56 14.80 -5.51
C PRO A 265 -15.07 13.40 -5.86
N LEU A 266 -14.35 12.38 -5.39
CA LEU A 266 -14.80 11.00 -5.43
C LEU A 266 -15.79 10.72 -4.29
N ASP A 267 -16.72 9.79 -4.54
CA ASP A 267 -17.61 9.28 -3.50
C ASP A 267 -16.80 8.64 -2.36
N ARG A 268 -17.26 8.82 -1.12
CA ARG A 268 -16.58 8.31 0.08
C ARG A 268 -16.44 6.79 0.08
N SER A 269 -17.31 6.06 -0.62
CA SER A 269 -17.19 4.61 -0.76
C SER A 269 -15.92 4.20 -1.50
N TRP A 270 -15.26 5.09 -2.24
CA TRP A 270 -14.00 4.75 -2.90
C TRP A 270 -12.83 4.61 -1.92
N HIS A 271 -12.78 5.46 -0.89
CA HIS A 271 -11.65 5.55 0.03
C HIS A 271 -12.08 5.92 1.44
N VAL A 272 -12.12 4.92 2.32
CA VAL A 272 -12.34 5.12 3.76
C VAL A 272 -10.98 5.08 4.46
N PHE A 273 -10.67 6.15 5.19
CA PHE A 273 -9.41 6.34 5.89
C PHE A 273 -9.66 6.62 7.38
N GLY A 274 -8.61 6.48 8.17
CA GLY A 274 -8.59 6.73 9.61
C GLY A 274 -8.26 5.48 10.43
N LEU A 275 -8.12 4.31 9.81
CA LEU A 275 -7.99 3.03 10.52
C LEU A 275 -6.71 2.97 11.38
N GLY A 276 -5.72 3.84 11.13
CA GLY A 276 -4.50 3.94 11.91
C GLY A 276 -4.55 4.94 13.08
N TYR A 277 -5.68 5.62 13.34
CA TYR A 277 -5.79 6.56 14.46
C TYR A 277 -7.21 6.79 15.03
N ASP A 278 -8.28 6.48 14.29
CA ASP A 278 -9.65 6.74 14.69
C ASP A 278 -10.36 5.43 15.08
N PRO A 279 -10.61 5.15 16.38
CA PRO A 279 -11.29 3.93 16.81
C PRO A 279 -12.81 3.96 16.60
N ALA A 280 -13.38 5.10 16.18
CA ALA A 280 -14.81 5.34 16.07
C ALA A 280 -15.33 5.33 14.62
N LEU A 281 -14.57 4.79 13.66
CA LEU A 281 -15.04 4.67 12.28
C LEU A 281 -16.29 3.80 12.18
N ASN A 282 -17.19 4.24 11.30
CA ASN A 282 -18.45 3.57 11.00
C ASN A 282 -18.18 2.22 10.29
N GLN A 283 -18.68 1.14 10.89
CA GLN A 283 -18.49 -0.21 10.39
C GLN A 283 -19.09 -0.41 8.99
N ALA A 284 -20.29 0.11 8.75
CA ALA A 284 -20.98 -0.01 7.48
C ALA A 284 -20.27 0.79 6.36
N GLU A 285 -19.66 1.93 6.69
CA GLU A 285 -18.83 2.67 5.71
C GLU A 285 -17.60 1.85 5.31
N MET A 286 -16.90 1.23 6.27
CA MET A 286 -15.71 0.41 5.99
C MET A 286 -16.05 -0.86 5.19
N GLU A 287 -17.15 -1.54 5.53
CA GLU A 287 -17.60 -2.74 4.79
C GLU A 287 -17.99 -2.42 3.35
N ASN A 288 -18.54 -1.22 3.11
CA ASN A 288 -18.92 -0.78 1.77
C ASN A 288 -17.78 -0.07 1.03
N ALA A 289 -16.64 0.18 1.66
CA ALA A 289 -15.52 0.86 1.03
C ALA A 289 -14.85 -0.02 -0.03
N ALA A 290 -14.45 0.57 -1.15
CA ALA A 290 -13.60 -0.08 -2.14
C ALA A 290 -12.15 -0.18 -1.64
N VAL A 291 -11.67 0.83 -0.91
CA VAL A 291 -10.37 0.84 -0.26
C VAL A 291 -10.50 1.30 1.19
N VAL A 292 -9.90 0.55 2.11
CA VAL A 292 -9.70 0.98 3.51
C VAL A 292 -8.23 1.31 3.75
N HIS A 293 -7.97 2.39 4.49
CA HIS A 293 -6.64 2.97 4.64
C HIS A 293 -6.24 3.12 6.11
N TYR A 294 -5.15 2.45 6.49
CA TYR A 294 -4.53 2.50 7.81
C TYR A 294 -3.60 3.71 8.00
N ASN A 295 -3.97 4.87 7.45
CA ASN A 295 -3.23 6.10 7.64
C ASN A 295 -3.16 6.43 9.15
N GLY A 296 -1.98 6.85 9.60
CA GLY A 296 -1.70 7.07 11.02
C GLY A 296 -0.59 6.17 11.55
N ASN A 297 -0.60 5.97 12.87
CA ASN A 297 0.50 5.32 13.58
C ASN A 297 0.20 3.88 14.00
N HIS A 298 -1.07 3.51 14.17
CA HIS A 298 -1.51 2.18 14.62
C HIS A 298 -1.67 1.25 13.41
N LYS A 299 -0.54 0.83 12.83
CA LYS A 299 -0.50 -0.03 11.65
C LYS A 299 -0.91 -1.47 11.97
N PRO A 300 -1.61 -2.18 11.08
CA PRO A 300 -2.18 -3.49 11.36
C PRO A 300 -1.13 -4.58 11.66
N TRP A 301 0.09 -4.43 11.15
CA TRP A 301 1.25 -5.29 11.44
C TRP A 301 1.96 -4.97 12.76
N LEU A 302 1.52 -3.95 13.50
CA LEU A 302 2.08 -3.60 14.80
C LEU A 302 1.17 -4.11 15.94
N ASP A 303 1.77 -4.39 17.09
CA ASP A 303 1.03 -4.83 18.28
C ASP A 303 -0.03 -3.79 18.69
N LEU A 304 0.33 -2.52 18.59
CA LEU A 304 -0.52 -1.37 18.93
C LEU A 304 -1.66 -1.12 17.92
N ALA A 305 -1.84 -1.92 16.86
CA ALA A 305 -2.94 -1.68 15.94
C ALA A 305 -4.31 -1.73 16.62
N ILE A 306 -5.25 -0.93 16.11
CA ILE A 306 -6.63 -0.93 16.58
C ILE A 306 -7.24 -2.29 16.25
N ALA A 307 -7.50 -3.09 17.29
CA ALA A 307 -7.90 -4.49 17.16
C ALA A 307 -9.14 -4.69 16.26
N LYS A 308 -10.11 -3.75 16.35
CA LYS A 308 -11.34 -3.75 15.54
C LYS A 308 -11.07 -3.81 14.03
N TYR A 309 -9.96 -3.23 13.57
CA TYR A 309 -9.66 -3.10 12.15
C TYR A 309 -8.61 -4.09 11.65
N LYS A 310 -7.97 -4.88 12.52
CA LYS A 310 -6.91 -5.83 12.12
C LYS A 310 -7.40 -6.88 11.10
N SER A 311 -8.68 -7.24 11.15
CA SER A 311 -9.27 -8.29 10.30
C SER A 311 -9.16 -8.00 8.80
N TYR A 312 -9.33 -6.76 8.37
CA TYR A 312 -9.24 -6.42 6.94
C TYR A 312 -7.84 -6.74 6.40
N TRP A 313 -6.78 -6.35 7.11
CA TRP A 313 -5.39 -6.70 6.78
C TRP A 313 -5.12 -8.20 6.90
N SER A 314 -5.42 -8.80 8.06
CA SER A 314 -5.09 -10.22 8.29
C SER A 314 -5.76 -11.17 7.31
N SER A 315 -6.92 -10.81 6.76
CA SER A 315 -7.61 -11.61 5.74
C SER A 315 -6.75 -11.83 4.50
N ILE A 316 -6.08 -10.79 4.01
CA ILE A 316 -5.20 -10.85 2.84
C ILE A 316 -3.89 -11.56 3.17
N VAL A 317 -3.30 -11.32 4.35
CA VAL A 317 -2.07 -12.02 4.79
C VAL A 317 -2.27 -13.53 4.80
N VAL A 318 -3.43 -14.00 5.26
CA VAL A 318 -3.76 -15.43 5.22
C VAL A 318 -3.77 -15.94 3.77
N VAL A 319 -4.29 -15.18 2.81
CA VAL A 319 -4.26 -15.57 1.40
C VAL A 319 -2.83 -15.62 0.87
N VAL A 320 -1.97 -14.63 1.18
CA VAL A 320 -0.53 -14.63 0.80
C VAL A 320 0.13 -15.91 1.30
N VAL A 321 0.04 -16.20 2.60
CA VAL A 321 0.65 -17.39 3.22
C VAL A 321 0.13 -18.68 2.61
N ILE A 322 -1.16 -18.74 2.26
CA ILE A 322 -1.75 -19.89 1.56
C ILE A 322 -1.11 -20.04 0.17
N LEU A 323 -1.02 -18.96 -0.61
CA LEU A 323 -0.49 -18.98 -1.98
C LEU A 323 0.99 -19.39 -2.00
N GLU A 324 1.82 -18.82 -1.14
CA GLU A 324 3.24 -19.19 -1.01
C GLU A 324 3.41 -20.68 -0.69
N LYS A 325 2.63 -21.18 0.27
CA LYS A 325 2.60 -22.59 0.64
C LYS A 325 2.20 -23.48 -0.54
N PHE A 326 1.25 -23.04 -1.38
CA PHE A 326 0.88 -23.78 -2.59
C PHE A 326 1.93 -23.73 -3.69
N GLN A 327 2.63 -22.61 -3.88
CA GLN A 327 3.73 -22.53 -4.84
C GLN A 327 4.84 -23.51 -4.46
N ASN A 328 5.20 -23.56 -3.17
CA ASN A 328 6.13 -24.56 -2.65
C ASN A 328 5.65 -26.01 -2.93
N ILE A 329 4.36 -26.30 -2.79
CA ILE A 329 3.80 -27.62 -3.15
C ILE A 329 3.93 -27.87 -4.66
N LYS A 330 3.61 -26.90 -5.51
CA LYS A 330 3.74 -27.04 -6.98
C LYS A 330 5.18 -27.31 -7.39
N GLU A 331 6.15 -26.62 -6.77
CA GLU A 331 7.57 -26.89 -6.99
C GLU A 331 7.98 -28.28 -6.51
N ILE A 332 7.56 -28.69 -5.31
CA ILE A 332 7.79 -30.04 -4.80
C ILE A 332 7.21 -31.09 -5.76
N MET A 333 5.99 -30.88 -6.26
CA MET A 333 5.37 -31.78 -7.22
C MET A 333 6.12 -31.80 -8.56
N ARG A 334 6.57 -30.64 -9.06
CA ARG A 334 7.38 -30.53 -10.29
C ARG A 334 8.75 -31.21 -10.14
N MET A 335 9.42 -31.06 -9.00
CA MET A 335 10.66 -31.78 -8.67
C MET A 335 10.41 -33.28 -8.61
N ASN A 336 9.27 -33.71 -8.05
CA ASN A 336 8.90 -35.12 -7.98
C ASN A 336 8.56 -35.71 -9.37
N GLU A 337 7.99 -34.90 -10.28
CA GLU A 337 7.79 -35.28 -11.67
C GLU A 337 9.10 -35.35 -12.47
N SER A 338 10.01 -34.41 -12.24
CA SER A 338 11.37 -34.46 -12.80
C SER A 338 12.19 -35.63 -12.25
N CYS A 339 11.87 -36.12 -11.05
CA CYS A 339 12.43 -37.33 -10.43
C CYS A 339 11.69 -38.63 -10.80
N ARG A 340 10.76 -38.63 -11.78
CA ARG A 340 10.06 -39.85 -12.23
C ARG A 340 11.01 -40.93 -12.78
N SER A 341 12.20 -40.55 -13.24
CA SER A 341 13.24 -41.49 -13.71
C SER A 341 14.12 -42.07 -12.59
N CYS A 342 14.05 -41.54 -11.35
CA CYS A 342 15.03 -41.84 -10.30
C CYS A 342 14.48 -42.65 -9.11
N VAL A 343 13.15 -42.89 -9.03
CA VAL A 343 12.52 -43.50 -7.84
C VAL A 343 11.67 -44.73 -8.20
N LYS A 344 11.92 -45.85 -7.51
CA LYS A 344 11.17 -47.10 -7.62
C LYS A 344 9.66 -46.88 -7.39
N PRO A 345 8.76 -47.58 -8.11
CA PRO A 345 7.30 -47.37 -8.07
C PRO A 345 6.69 -47.39 -6.67
N GLU A 346 7.23 -48.23 -5.78
CA GLU A 346 6.74 -48.45 -4.41
C GLU A 346 6.96 -47.26 -3.44
N LYS A 347 7.74 -46.25 -3.83
CA LYS A 347 7.92 -45.01 -3.06
C LYS A 347 7.18 -43.81 -3.65
N ARG A 348 6.28 -44.01 -4.62
CA ARG A 348 5.53 -42.92 -5.25
C ARG A 348 4.36 -42.45 -4.37
N THR A 349 4.31 -41.13 -4.22
CA THR A 349 3.19 -40.28 -3.78
C THR A 349 2.68 -40.43 -2.34
N LYS A 350 3.07 -39.49 -1.48
CA LYS A 350 2.11 -38.90 -0.53
C LYS A 350 1.09 -38.12 -1.37
N SER A 351 -0.21 -38.40 -1.19
CA SER A 351 -1.27 -37.78 -2.00
C SER A 351 -1.30 -36.26 -1.80
N LEU A 352 -1.73 -35.48 -2.81
CA LEU A 352 -1.89 -34.03 -2.70
C LEU A 352 -2.70 -33.62 -1.44
N PRO A 353 -3.80 -34.31 -1.07
CA PRO A 353 -4.48 -34.10 0.21
C PRO A 353 -3.60 -34.26 1.46
N PHE A 354 -2.67 -35.22 1.45
CA PHE A 354 -1.74 -35.46 2.55
C PHE A 354 -0.67 -34.36 2.67
N LEU A 355 -0.17 -33.84 1.54
CA LEU A 355 0.75 -32.71 1.52
C LEU A 355 0.06 -31.42 2.00
N ILE A 356 -1.19 -31.21 1.56
CA ILE A 356 -2.05 -30.11 2.00
C ILE A 356 -2.31 -30.18 3.52
N SER A 357 -2.63 -31.36 4.08
CA SER A 357 -2.89 -31.53 5.52
C SER A 357 -1.67 -31.30 6.42
N ILE A 358 -0.45 -31.41 5.88
CA ILE A 358 0.79 -31.14 6.64
C ILE A 358 1.08 -29.63 6.70
N ILE A 359 0.65 -28.89 5.70
CA ILE A 359 1.09 -27.51 5.45
C ILE A 359 0.12 -26.47 6.03
N PHE A 360 -1.17 -26.81 6.15
CA PHE A 360 -2.17 -25.96 6.80
C PHE A 360 -2.26 -26.29 8.31
N PRO A 361 -2.18 -25.29 9.21
CA PRO A 361 -2.38 -25.51 10.64
C PRO A 361 -3.81 -26.00 10.91
N ASN A 362 -4.03 -26.67 12.06
CA ASN A 362 -5.31 -27.28 12.48
C ASN A 362 -6.58 -26.40 12.38
N ASN A 363 -6.42 -25.09 12.15
CA ASN A 363 -7.48 -24.10 12.06
C ASN A 363 -7.91 -23.76 10.62
N VAL A 364 -7.39 -24.45 9.61
CA VAL A 364 -7.78 -24.30 8.21
C VAL A 364 -8.18 -25.67 7.66
N ARG A 365 -9.39 -25.78 7.10
CA ARG A 365 -9.87 -27.02 6.49
C ARG A 365 -9.96 -26.84 4.97
N VAL A 366 -9.49 -27.84 4.25
CA VAL A 366 -9.52 -27.91 2.79
C VAL A 366 -10.49 -29.01 2.38
N PHE A 367 -11.51 -28.65 1.61
CA PHE A 367 -12.53 -29.59 1.14
C PHE A 367 -12.53 -29.67 -0.38
N ARG A 368 -12.80 -30.88 -0.89
CA ARG A 368 -12.99 -31.14 -2.32
C ARG A 368 -14.49 -31.07 -2.62
N PRO A 369 -14.98 -30.12 -3.44
CA PRO A 369 -16.38 -30.10 -3.84
C PRO A 369 -16.70 -31.37 -4.64
N HIS A 370 -17.82 -32.02 -4.32
CA HIS A 370 -18.24 -33.31 -4.90
C HIS A 370 -18.38 -33.32 -6.44
N PHE A 371 -18.34 -32.16 -7.10
CA PHE A 371 -18.63 -32.02 -8.52
C PHE A 371 -17.41 -31.71 -9.41
N ASN A 372 -16.22 -31.46 -8.87
CA ASN A 372 -15.03 -31.17 -9.69
C ASN A 372 -13.79 -31.88 -9.16
N LEU A 373 -13.16 -32.72 -9.99
CA LEU A 373 -11.96 -33.47 -9.61
C LEU A 373 -10.76 -32.58 -9.26
N PHE A 374 -10.72 -31.35 -9.77
CA PHE A 374 -9.55 -30.45 -9.63
C PHE A 374 -9.81 -29.24 -8.76
N THR A 375 -11.05 -29.04 -8.29
CA THR A 375 -11.38 -27.86 -7.49
C THR A 375 -11.22 -28.13 -6.00
N PHE A 376 -10.61 -27.21 -5.26
CA PHE A 376 -10.52 -27.25 -3.79
C PHE A 376 -11.04 -25.94 -3.18
N CYS A 377 -11.74 -26.04 -2.06
CA CYS A 377 -12.20 -24.90 -1.26
C CYS A 377 -11.47 -24.87 0.08
N ILE A 378 -11.02 -23.68 0.46
CA ILE A 378 -10.30 -23.43 1.72
C ILE A 378 -11.16 -22.54 2.62
N VAL A 379 -11.38 -23.00 3.85
CA VAL A 379 -12.22 -22.31 4.84
C VAL A 379 -11.53 -22.33 6.20
N THR A 380 -11.64 -21.25 6.98
CA THR A 380 -11.14 -21.21 8.37
C THR A 380 -12.09 -21.98 9.30
N THR A 381 -11.56 -22.60 10.36
CA THR A 381 -12.39 -23.36 11.33
C THR A 381 -13.43 -22.48 12.02
N LYS A 382 -13.09 -21.23 12.37
CA LYS A 382 -14.04 -20.28 12.99
C LYS A 382 -15.23 -19.92 12.08
N GLN A 383 -15.02 -19.83 10.78
CA GLN A 383 -16.11 -19.56 9.82
C GLN A 383 -16.94 -20.81 9.55
N MET A 384 -16.31 -21.98 9.48
CA MET A 384 -17.02 -23.24 9.40
C MET A 384 -17.94 -23.43 10.62
N ASP A 385 -17.46 -23.12 11.82
CA ASP A 385 -18.27 -23.18 13.05
C ASP A 385 -19.43 -22.15 13.03
N ALA A 386 -19.25 -20.99 12.39
CA ALA A 386 -20.30 -19.97 12.23
C ALA A 386 -21.36 -20.40 11.20
N GLU A 387 -20.97 -20.90 10.04
CA GLU A 387 -21.90 -21.40 9.00
C GLU A 387 -22.61 -22.70 9.44
N ILE A 388 -21.96 -23.57 10.21
CA ILE A 388 -22.58 -24.76 10.81
C ILE A 388 -23.63 -24.34 11.85
N LYS A 389 -23.33 -23.32 12.66
CA LYS A 389 -24.28 -22.78 13.64
C LYS A 389 -25.49 -22.08 13.00
N GLU A 390 -25.30 -21.36 11.89
CA GLU A 390 -26.39 -20.65 11.22
C GLU A 390 -27.23 -21.54 10.30
N ASN A 391 -26.63 -22.50 9.59
CA ASN A 391 -27.30 -23.23 8.50
C ASN A 391 -27.42 -24.74 8.71
N GLY A 392 -26.82 -25.32 9.76
CA GLY A 392 -26.94 -26.74 10.11
C GLY A 392 -26.46 -27.72 9.04
N ARG A 393 -25.66 -27.28 8.05
CA ARG A 393 -25.21 -28.11 6.92
C ARG A 393 -23.69 -28.24 6.92
N GLU A 394 -23.20 -29.47 7.09
CA GLU A 394 -21.82 -29.79 6.74
C GLU A 394 -21.67 -29.87 5.20
N GLY A 395 -20.79 -29.04 4.64
CA GLY A 395 -20.03 -29.37 3.43
C GLY A 395 -20.56 -28.89 2.08
N ASN A 396 -21.86 -28.66 1.87
CA ASN A 396 -22.37 -28.50 0.49
C ASN A 396 -22.56 -27.05 0.00
N ASN A 397 -22.62 -26.05 0.89
CA ASN A 397 -22.85 -24.64 0.54
C ASN A 397 -21.96 -23.65 1.33
N LEU A 398 -20.77 -24.06 1.79
CA LEU A 398 -19.87 -23.09 2.44
C LEU A 398 -19.40 -22.04 1.42
N LEU A 399 -19.41 -20.76 1.81
CA LEU A 399 -18.86 -19.69 0.99
C LEU A 399 -17.34 -19.89 0.88
N CYS A 400 -16.87 -20.36 -0.29
CA CYS A 400 -15.45 -20.62 -0.49
C CYS A 400 -14.69 -19.28 -0.55
N HIS A 401 -13.81 -19.03 0.43
CA HIS A 401 -12.91 -17.86 0.42
C HIS A 401 -11.89 -17.91 -0.70
N ALA A 402 -11.44 -19.11 -1.06
CA ALA A 402 -10.63 -19.37 -2.23
C ALA A 402 -11.12 -20.63 -2.94
N ARG A 403 -11.40 -20.52 -4.25
CA ARG A 403 -11.61 -21.67 -5.14
C ARG A 403 -10.36 -21.86 -5.98
N ILE A 404 -9.69 -22.98 -5.77
CA ILE A 404 -8.56 -23.42 -6.60
C ILE A 404 -9.13 -24.33 -7.67
N LYS A 405 -8.87 -24.09 -8.95
CA LYS A 405 -9.35 -24.91 -10.09
C LYS A 405 -8.27 -25.81 -10.64
#